data_AF-A0A822FRD9-F1
#
_entry.id   AF-A0A822FRD9-F1
#
_cell.length_a   1.000
_cell.length_b   1.000
_cell.length_c   1.000
_cell.angle_alpha   90.00
_cell.angle_beta   90.00
_cell.angle_gamma   90.00
#
_symmetry.space_group_name_H-M   'P 1'
#
loop_
_entity.id
_entity.type
_entity.pdbx_description
1 polymer ?
#
loop_
_entity_poly.entity_id
_entity_poly.type
_entity_poly.pdbx_seq_one_letter_code
_entity_poly.pdbx_strand_id
1 'polypeptide(L)' 'EECFNLSRSPLTFQCEVLFIQVRNRQSIINLVKNMINLRALHIQCEDDLVQWLKNHLPSTCLIIRNSDSISQIQMWIQ' A
#
# COMPACT_ATOMS: atom_id res chain seq x y z
N GLU A 1 0.40 3.16 -13.89
CA GLU A 1 0.83 2.08 -14.81
C GLU A 1 1.83 1.14 -14.14
N GLU A 2 2.91 1.67 -13.55
CA GLU A 2 3.93 0.88 -12.84
C GLU A 2 3.38 -0.04 -11.74
N CYS A 3 2.51 0.46 -10.84
CA CYS A 3 1.91 -0.40 -9.81
C CYS A 3 1.06 -1.54 -10.38
N PHE A 4 0.42 -1.32 -11.54
CA PHE A 4 -0.36 -2.35 -12.22
C PHE A 4 0.56 -3.42 -12.80
N ASN A 5 1.68 -3.00 -13.41
CA ASN A 5 2.69 -3.93 -13.91
C ASN A 5 3.35 -4.72 -12.76
N LEU A 6 3.65 -4.06 -11.64
CA LEU A 6 4.15 -4.70 -10.41
C LEU A 6 3.17 -5.75 -9.88
N SER A 7 1.87 -5.41 -9.81
CA SER A 7 0.82 -6.34 -9.34
C SER A 7 0.59 -7.56 -10.24
N ARG A 8 1.20 -7.60 -11.42
CA ARG A 8 1.16 -8.74 -12.35
C ARG A 8 2.52 -9.41 -12.54
N SER A 9 3.56 -8.90 -11.88
CA SER A 9 4.91 -9.45 -11.99
C SER A 9 5.08 -10.66 -11.08
N PRO A 10 6.07 -11.54 -11.32
CA PRO A 10 6.36 -12.67 -10.44
C PRO A 10 6.68 -12.27 -8.99
N LEU A 11 7.04 -11.00 -8.75
CA LEU A 11 7.31 -10.47 -7.42
C LEU A 11 6.08 -10.47 -6.52
N THR A 12 4.86 -10.54 -7.08
CA THR A 12 3.62 -10.59 -6.29
C THR A 12 3.56 -11.78 -5.34
N PHE A 13 4.27 -12.86 -5.65
CA PHE A 13 4.34 -14.07 -4.84
C PHE A 13 5.52 -14.10 -3.86
N GLN A 14 6.50 -13.18 -3.97
CA GLN A 14 7.73 -13.22 -3.17
C GLN A 14 7.91 -11.98 -2.30
N CYS A 15 7.27 -10.87 -2.66
CA CYS A 15 7.43 -9.61 -1.98
C CYS A 15 6.54 -9.53 -0.73
N GLU A 16 7.18 -9.59 0.44
CA GLU A 16 6.52 -9.38 1.73
C GLU A 16 6.48 -7.91 2.14
N VAL A 17 7.48 -7.12 1.71
CA VAL A 17 7.60 -5.70 2.06
C VAL A 17 7.82 -4.89 0.78
N LEU A 18 6.95 -3.90 0.55
CA LEU A 18 7.04 -3.01 -0.60
C LEU A 18 7.14 -1.55 -0.15
N PHE A 19 8.11 -0.83 -0.72
CA PHE A 19 8.27 0.62 -0.57
C PHE A 19 7.94 1.27 -1.91
N ILE A 20 6.96 2.18 -1.92
CA ILE A 20 6.50 2.76 -3.17
C ILE A 20 5.98 4.19 -2.99
N GLN A 21 6.27 5.05 -3.96
CA GLN A 21 5.61 6.34 -4.09
C GLN A 21 4.37 6.17 -4.97
N VAL A 22 3.20 6.53 -4.45
CA VAL A 22 1.94 6.33 -5.17
C VAL A 22 1.19 7.64 -5.35
N ARG A 23 0.92 8.00 -6.60
CA ARG A 23 0.07 9.14 -6.96
C ARG A 23 -1.41 8.78 -7.09
N ASN A 24 -1.72 7.51 -7.40
CA ASN A 24 -3.08 7.04 -7.63
C ASN A 24 -3.53 6.05 -6.53
N ARG A 25 -4.52 6.44 -5.73
CA ARG A 25 -5.02 5.66 -4.59
C ARG A 25 -5.52 4.26 -4.98
N GLN A 26 -6.11 4.11 -6.17
CA GLN A 26 -6.57 2.82 -6.68
C GLN A 26 -5.43 1.81 -6.89
N SER A 27 -4.21 2.32 -7.18
CA SER A 27 -3.03 1.46 -7.33
C SER A 27 -2.68 0.73 -6.04
N ILE A 28 -2.93 1.36 -4.88
CA ILE A 28 -2.69 0.76 -3.55
C ILE A 28 -3.61 -0.44 -3.35
N ILE A 29 -4.90 -0.27 -3.66
CA ILE A 29 -5.89 -1.34 -3.55
C ILE A 29 -5.51 -2.53 -4.43
N ASN A 30 -5.04 -2.25 -5.66
CA ASN A 30 -4.62 -3.31 -6.58
C ASN A 30 -3.37 -4.05 -6.08
N LEU A 31 -2.41 -3.36 -5.46
CA LEU A 31 -1.23 -3.99 -4.87
C LEU A 31 -1.64 -4.91 -3.70
N VAL A 32 -2.43 -4.39 -2.76
CA VAL A 32 -2.90 -5.16 -1.59
C VAL A 32 -3.71 -6.39 -2.00
N LYS A 33 -4.53 -6.30 -3.05
CA LYS A 33 -5.36 -7.43 -3.51
C LYS A 33 -4.58 -8.51 -4.27
N ASN A 34 -3.55 -8.13 -5.04
CA ASN A 34 -2.87 -9.06 -5.95
C ASN A 34 -1.55 -9.60 -5.39
N MET A 35 -0.91 -8.88 -4.46
CA MET A 35 0.35 -9.33 -3.84
C MET A 35 0.00 -10.12 -2.57
N ILE A 36 -0.38 -11.38 -2.76
CA ILE A 36 -0.95 -12.24 -1.70
C ILE A 36 -0.04 -12.45 -0.48
N ASN A 37 1.27 -12.29 -0.66
CA ASN A 37 2.26 -12.44 0.42
C ASN A 37 2.71 -11.10 1.00
N LEU A 38 2.14 -9.98 0.54
CA LEU A 38 2.48 -8.66 1.03
C LEU A 38 1.99 -8.49 2.47
N ARG A 39 2.94 -8.23 3.38
CA ARG A 39 2.71 -8.03 4.81
C ARG A 39 2.89 -6.58 5.23
N ALA A 40 3.75 -5.84 4.54
CA ALA A 40 4.00 -4.44 4.83
C ALA A 40 4.08 -3.60 3.54
N LEU A 41 3.40 -2.47 3.55
CA LEU A 41 3.39 -1.50 2.45
C LEU A 41 3.71 -0.11 2.98
N HIS A 42 4.85 0.42 2.56
CA HIS A 42 5.31 1.76 2.87
C HIS A 42 5.02 2.68 1.68
N ILE A 43 4.14 3.65 1.90
CA ILE A 43 3.62 4.51 0.85
C ILE A 43 4.08 5.94 1.11
N GLN A 44 4.74 6.52 0.12
CA GLN A 44 4.94 7.96 0.06
C GLN A 44 3.79 8.61 -0.71
N CYS A 45 3.06 9.54 -0.08
CA CYS A 45 1.88 10.22 -0.61
C CYS A 45 1.79 11.66 -0.06
N GLU A 46 1.35 12.61 -0.88
CA GLU A 46 1.25 14.04 -0.51
C GLU A 46 -0.10 14.42 0.13
N ASP A 47 -1.09 13.52 0.09
CA ASP A 47 -2.49 13.78 0.42
C ASP A 47 -2.98 13.09 1.71
N ASP A 48 -4.19 13.46 2.13
CA ASP A 48 -4.93 12.83 3.22
C ASP A 48 -5.50 11.43 2.85
N LEU A 49 -4.60 10.51 2.53
CA LEU A 49 -4.87 9.17 2.02
C LEU A 49 -5.30 8.19 3.13
N VAL A 50 -4.97 8.44 4.39
CA VAL A 50 -5.22 7.52 5.51
C VAL A 50 -6.71 7.20 5.67
N GLN A 51 -7.56 8.22 5.71
CA GLN A 51 -9.01 8.02 5.90
C GLN A 51 -9.63 7.30 4.70
N TRP A 52 -9.17 7.63 3.49
CA TRP A 52 -9.62 6.96 2.29
C TRP A 52 -9.28 5.46 2.33
N LEU A 53 -8.05 5.11 2.72
CA LEU A 53 -7.62 3.71 2.83
C LEU A 53 -8.42 2.94 3.89
N LYS A 54 -8.67 3.55 5.05
CA LYS A 54 -9.49 2.92 6.11
C LYS A 54 -10.91 2.56 5.65
N ASN A 55 -11.46 3.32 4.71
CA ASN A 55 -12.81 3.07 4.16
C ASN A 55 -12.83 2.04 3.03
N HIS A 56 -11.70 1.77 2.38
CA HIS A 56 -11.63 0.93 1.17
C HIS A 56 -10.84 -0.36 1.35
N LEU A 57 -10.10 -0.50 2.45
CA LEU A 57 -9.35 -1.71 2.79
C LEU A 57 -10.05 -2.51 3.89
N PRO A 58 -9.81 -3.83 3.95
CA PRO A 58 -10.30 -4.65 5.04
C PRO A 58 -9.81 -4.13 6.40
N SER A 59 -10.59 -4.39 7.45
CA SER A 59 -10.21 -4.05 8.83
C SER A 59 -8.99 -4.83 9.35
N THR A 60 -8.54 -5.86 8.62
CA THR A 60 -7.29 -6.58 8.88
C THR A 60 -6.05 -5.77 8.52
N CYS A 61 -6.20 -4.67 7.76
CA CYS A 61 -5.10 -3.77 7.44
C CYS A 61 -4.92 -2.71 8.54
N LEU A 62 -3.77 -2.71 9.21
CA LEU A 62 -3.38 -1.66 10.14
C LEU A 62 -2.69 -0.52 9.40
N ILE A 63 -3.32 0.65 9.35
CA ILE A 63 -2.82 1.83 8.63
C ILE A 63 -2.34 2.88 9.65
N ILE A 64 -1.05 3.21 9.59
CA ILE A 64 -0.38 4.16 10.48
C ILE A 64 0.24 5.27 9.62
N ARG A 65 0.04 6.53 10.00
CA ARG A 65 0.79 7.65 9.44
C ARG A 65 2.03 7.90 10.29
N ASN A 66 3.18 8.05 9.65
CA ASN A 66 4.41 8.37 10.36
C ASN A 66 4.31 9.80 10.92
N SER A 67 4.54 9.99 12.21
CA SER A 67 4.55 11.32 12.85
C SER A 67 5.67 12.20 12.33
N ASP A 68 6.78 11.59 11.93
CA ASP A 68 8.01 12.30 11.55
C ASP A 68 7.98 12.73 10.08
N SER A 69 7.05 12.18 9.30
CA SER A 69 6.88 12.50 7.89
C SER A 69 5.42 12.40 7.50
N ILE A 70 4.75 13.56 7.40
CA ILE A 70 3.33 13.66 7.00
C ILE A 70 3.03 12.99 5.65
N SER A 71 4.06 12.88 4.81
CA SER A 71 3.98 12.27 3.48
C SER A 71 4.20 10.76 3.46
N GLN A 72 4.34 10.11 4.61
CA GLN A 72 4.57 8.66 4.70
C GLN A 72 3.49 7.94 5.49
N ILE A 73 2.98 6.88 4.87
CA ILE A 73 2.00 5.97 5.45
C ILE A 73 2.60 4.58 5.47
N GLN A 74 2.47 3.90 6.59
CA GLN A 74 2.82 2.50 6.75
C GLN A 74 1.55 1.69 6.91
N MET A 75 1.50 0.55 6.23
CA MET A 75 0.37 -0.36 6.29
C MET A 75 0.87 -1.77 6.57
N TRP A 76 0.26 -2.41 7.55
CA TRP A 76 0.50 -3.81 7.87
C TRP A 76 -0.72 -4.63 7.46
N ILE A 77 -0.48 -5.74 6.76
CA ILE A 77 -1.50 -6.61 6.17
C ILE A 77 -1.36 -7.98 6.84
N GLN A 78 -2.46 -8.47 7.40
CA GLN A 78 -2.55 -9.75 8.11
C GLN A 78 -3.16 -10.84 7.23
#